data_AF-A0A7C3H051-F1
#
_entry.id   AF-A0A7C3H051-F1
#
_cell.length_a   1.000
_cell.length_b   1.000
_cell.length_c   1.000
_cell.angle_alpha   90.00
_cell.angle_beta   90.00
_cell.angle_gamma   90.00
#
_symmetry.space_group_name_H-M   'P 1'
#
loop_
_entity.id
_entity.type
_entity.pdbx_description
1 polymer ?
#
loop_
_entity_poly.entity_id
_entity_poly.type
_entity_poly.pdbx_seq_one_letter_code
_entity_poly.pdbx_strand_id
1 'polypeptide(L)'
;MLEQAAAAVAAGQPELWELSAPDARAAFRMMTPLFDGPPAEVHAVEDRTIAGPAGELPIRLYTPRATEDGEKLPILVYFHGGGWTIGDLETHDVLCRF
;
A
#
# COMPACT_ATOMS: atom_id res chain seq x y z
N MET A 1 9.01 -4.70 -15.09
CA MET A 1 7.67 -4.07 -15.18
C MET A 1 6.95 -4.42 -16.49
N LEU A 2 7.41 -3.98 -17.67
CA LEU A 2 6.72 -4.31 -18.95
C LEU A 2 6.66 -5.81 -19.26
N GLU A 3 7.71 -6.56 -18.92
CA GLU A 3 7.78 -8.01 -19.17
C GLU A 3 6.77 -8.82 -18.33
N GLN A 4 6.54 -8.44 -17.06
CA GLN A 4 5.59 -9.12 -16.17
C GLN A 4 4.14 -8.87 -16.61
N ALA A 5 3.82 -7.63 -17.00
CA ALA A 5 2.51 -7.30 -17.56
C ALA A 5 2.26 -8.05 -18.88
N ALA A 6 3.26 -8.11 -19.77
CA ALA A 6 3.17 -8.87 -21.01
C ALA A 6 2.98 -10.38 -20.78
N ALA A 7 3.63 -10.94 -19.75
CA ALA A 7 3.47 -12.36 -19.38
C ALA A 7 2.06 -12.68 -18.86
N ALA A 8 1.47 -11.80 -18.05
CA ALA A 8 0.10 -11.98 -17.54
C ALA A 8 -0.93 -11.98 -18.69
N VAL A 9 -0.78 -11.04 -19.63
CA VAL A 9 -1.61 -10.96 -20.85
C VAL A 9 -1.43 -12.21 -21.70
N ALA A 10 -0.19 -12.66 -21.92
CA ALA A 10 0.09 -13.88 -22.69
C ALA A 10 -0.48 -15.15 -22.03
N ALA A 11 -0.59 -15.17 -20.70
CA ALA A 11 -1.18 -16.27 -19.94
C ALA A 11 -2.72 -16.24 -19.91
N GLY A 12 -3.37 -15.27 -20.57
CA GLY A 12 -4.82 -15.15 -20.62
C GLY A 12 -5.45 -14.87 -19.25
N GLN A 13 -4.69 -14.25 -18.33
CA GLN A 13 -5.23 -13.82 -17.06
C GLN A 13 -6.25 -12.70 -17.31
N PRO A 14 -7.43 -12.75 -16.67
CA PRO A 14 -8.42 -11.68 -16.79
C PRO A 14 -7.85 -10.37 -16.27
N GLU A 15 -8.25 -9.28 -16.90
CA GLU A 15 -7.88 -7.95 -16.48
C GLU A 15 -8.58 -7.57 -15.17
N LEU A 16 -8.01 -6.67 -14.38
CA LEU A 16 -8.55 -6.33 -13.06
C LEU A 16 -10.00 -5.82 -13.10
N TRP A 17 -10.42 -5.19 -14.20
CA TRP A 17 -11.79 -4.69 -14.38
C TRP A 17 -12.79 -5.76 -14.82
N GLU A 18 -12.31 -6.95 -15.20
CA GLU A 18 -13.17 -8.10 -15.52
C GLU A 18 -13.50 -8.92 -14.25
N LEU A 19 -12.77 -8.68 -13.17
CA LEU A 19 -12.96 -9.31 -11.88
C LEU A 19 -14.01 -8.59 -11.03
N SER A 20 -14.57 -9.29 -10.05
CA SER A 20 -15.34 -8.65 -8.98
C SER A 20 -14.42 -7.75 -8.14
N ALA A 21 -14.95 -6.71 -7.49
CA ALA A 21 -14.11 -5.81 -6.68
C ALA A 21 -13.31 -6.54 -5.56
N PRO A 22 -13.88 -7.49 -4.80
CA PRO A 22 -13.12 -8.30 -3.86
C PRO A 22 -11.98 -9.10 -4.53
N ASP A 23 -12.25 -9.72 -5.67
CA ASP A 23 -11.24 -10.53 -6.38
C ASP A 23 -10.14 -9.64 -6.98
N ALA A 24 -10.50 -8.48 -7.52
CA ALA A 24 -9.54 -7.49 -8.02
C ALA A 24 -8.63 -6.97 -6.89
N ARG A 25 -9.16 -6.76 -5.68
CA ARG A 25 -8.35 -6.39 -4.51
C ARG A 25 -7.36 -7.50 -4.14
N ALA A 26 -7.83 -8.74 -4.09
CA ALA A 26 -6.99 -9.89 -3.77
C ALA A 26 -5.89 -10.08 -4.83
N ALA A 27 -6.26 -10.03 -6.11
CA ALA A 27 -5.33 -10.11 -7.23
C ALA A 27 -4.27 -9.00 -7.17
N PHE A 28 -4.70 -7.75 -6.96
CA PHE A 28 -3.77 -6.63 -6.84
C PHE A 28 -2.79 -6.81 -5.68
N ARG A 29 -3.29 -7.20 -4.50
CA ARG A 29 -2.43 -7.47 -3.32
C ARG A 29 -1.42 -8.60 -3.54
N MET A 30 -1.78 -9.62 -4.32
CA MET A 30 -0.86 -10.69 -4.70
C MET A 30 0.19 -10.22 -5.72
N MET A 31 -0.16 -9.27 -6.58
CA MET A 31 0.71 -8.77 -7.65
C MET A 31 1.69 -7.70 -7.16
N THR A 32 1.32 -6.84 -6.21
CA THR A 32 2.16 -5.72 -5.73
C THR A 32 3.60 -6.15 -5.38
N PRO A 33 3.85 -7.23 -4.61
CA PRO A 33 5.21 -7.62 -4.23
C PRO A 33 6.12 -7.98 -5.41
N LEU A 34 5.57 -8.27 -6.60
CA LEU A 34 6.36 -8.54 -7.81
C LEU A 34 7.00 -7.27 -8.40
N PHE A 35 6.52 -6.10 -7.97
CA PHE A 35 6.97 -4.78 -8.43
C PHE A 35 7.70 -3.99 -7.35
N ASP A 36 7.53 -4.38 -6.08
CA ASP A 36 8.21 -3.76 -4.96
C ASP A 36 9.68 -4.19 -4.87
N GLY A 37 10.51 -3.26 -4.36
CA GLY A 37 11.84 -3.59 -3.85
C GLY A 37 11.77 -4.14 -2.42
N PRO A 38 12.92 -4.47 -1.81
CA PRO A 38 12.94 -4.74 -0.38
C PRO A 38 12.45 -3.50 0.40
N PRO A 39 11.66 -3.68 1.47
CA PRO A 39 11.23 -2.56 2.31
C PRO A 39 12.44 -1.87 2.93
N ALA A 40 12.47 -0.53 2.88
CA ALA A 40 13.48 0.24 3.59
C ALA A 40 13.33 0.06 5.10
N GLU A 41 14.45 0.00 5.82
CA GLU A 41 14.42 0.03 7.28
C GLU A 41 13.99 1.42 7.76
N VAL A 42 13.03 1.44 8.68
CA VAL A 42 12.54 2.63 9.38
C VAL A 42 12.51 2.34 10.87
N HIS A 43 12.53 3.38 11.69
CA HIS A 43 12.58 3.22 13.15
C HIS A 43 11.36 2.52 13.72
N ALA A 44 10.16 2.86 13.25
CA ALA A 44 8.92 2.23 13.71
C ALA A 44 7.86 2.19 12.62
N VAL A 45 7.02 1.15 12.67
CA VAL A 45 5.81 1.02 11.86
C VAL A 45 4.66 0.62 12.79
N GLU A 46 3.61 1.42 12.80
CA GLU A 46 2.52 1.27 13.75
C GLU A 46 1.15 1.38 13.07
N ASP A 47 0.36 0.30 13.17
CA ASP A 47 -1.03 0.34 12.76
C ASP A 47 -1.89 0.99 13.84
N ARG A 48 -2.74 1.92 13.42
CA ARG A 48 -3.67 2.67 14.27
C ARG A 48 -5.01 2.81 13.58
N THR A 49 -5.96 3.29 14.35
CA THR A 49 -7.30 3.60 13.86
C THR A 49 -7.67 5.00 14.31
N ILE A 50 -8.30 5.77 13.43
CA ILE A 50 -8.80 7.10 13.72
C ILE A 50 -10.30 7.19 13.44
N ALA A 51 -10.98 8.11 14.13
CA ALA A 51 -12.38 8.38 13.85
C ALA A 51 -12.55 9.05 12.48
N GLY A 52 -13.36 8.45 11.61
CA GLY A 52 -13.76 9.00 10.32
C GLY A 52 -15.26 9.29 10.24
N PRO A 53 -15.71 9.97 9.17
CA PRO A 53 -17.10 10.39 9.01
C PRO A 53 -18.10 9.23 8.82
N ALA A 54 -17.61 8.05 8.44
CA ALA A 54 -18.42 6.84 8.21
C ALA A 54 -17.99 5.66 9.13
N GLY A 55 -17.27 5.96 10.20
CA GLY A 55 -16.69 4.96 11.10
C GLY A 55 -15.18 5.04 11.18
N GLU A 56 -14.60 4.02 11.80
CA GLU A 56 -13.16 3.92 12.03
C GLU A 56 -12.36 3.75 10.73
N LEU A 57 -11.28 4.52 10.60
CA LEU A 57 -10.36 4.47 9.46
C LEU A 57 -9.02 3.88 9.91
N PRO A 58 -8.56 2.77 9.31
CA PRO A 58 -7.23 2.26 9.57
C PRO A 58 -6.17 3.16 8.95
N ILE A 59 -5.08 3.40 9.67
CA ILE A 59 -3.89 4.12 9.20
C ILE A 59 -2.63 3.35 9.63
N ARG A 60 -1.53 3.54 8.89
CA ARG A 60 -0.20 3.08 9.29
C ARG A 60 0.72 4.28 9.43
N LEU A 61 1.38 4.40 10.57
CA LEU A 61 2.38 5.43 10.82
C LEU A 61 3.76 4.84 10.57
N TYR A 62 4.58 5.55 9.81
CA TYR A 62 5.99 5.23 9.61
C TYR A 62 6.82 6.32 10.27
N THR A 63 7.69 5.92 11.20
CA THR A 63 8.64 6.83 11.84
C THR A 63 10.02 6.58 11.24
N PRO A 64 10.61 7.55 10.53
CA PRO A 64 11.83 7.33 9.74
C PRO A 64 13.06 7.06 10.62
N ARG A 65 13.15 7.74 11.77
CA ARG A 65 14.27 7.65 12.71
C ARG A 65 13.82 7.84 14.15
N ALA A 66 14.66 7.47 15.10
CA ALA A 66 14.47 7.84 16.50
C ALA A 66 14.37 9.37 16.66
N THR A 67 13.48 9.80 17.55
CA THR A 67 13.26 11.21 17.89
C THR A 67 13.70 11.48 19.32
N GLU A 68 14.21 12.68 19.56
CA GLU A 68 14.46 13.16 20.92
C GLU A 68 13.14 13.54 21.63
N ASP A 69 13.16 13.62 22.96
CA ASP A 69 11.98 13.99 23.74
C ASP A 69 11.47 15.39 23.34
N GLY A 70 10.22 15.44 22.87
CA GLY A 70 9.57 16.68 22.42
C GLY A 70 9.93 17.13 21.00
N GLU A 71 10.81 16.40 20.30
CA GLU A 71 11.09 16.64 18.89
C GLU A 71 9.84 16.38 18.04
N LYS A 72 9.56 17.27 17.08
CA LYS A 72 8.45 17.13 16.12
C LYS A 72 8.99 16.95 14.72
N LEU A 73 8.59 15.87 14.07
CA LEU A 73 8.86 15.64 12.65
C LEU A 73 7.73 16.23 11.79
N PRO A 74 8.04 16.74 10.59
CA PRO A 74 7.00 17.04 9.59
C PRO A 74 6.25 15.75 9.22
N ILE A 75 4.96 15.88 8.87
CA ILE A 75 4.11 14.74 8.51
C ILE A 75 3.79 14.79 7.02
N LEU A 76 3.99 13.66 6.33
CA LEU A 76 3.38 13.36 5.05
C LEU A 76 2.14 12.50 5.29
N VAL A 77 0.99 12.96 4.81
CA VAL A 77 -0.22 12.13 4.76
C VAL A 77 -0.32 11.53 3.37
N TYR A 78 -0.18 10.22 3.27
CA TYR A 78 -0.25 9.48 2.02
C TYR A 78 -1.59 8.77 1.87
N PHE A 79 -2.19 8.86 0.67
CA PHE A 79 -3.39 8.12 0.30
C PHE A 79 -3.03 7.16 -0.83
N HIS A 80 -3.30 5.86 -0.62
CA HIS A 80 -2.93 4.84 -1.59
C HIS A 80 -3.69 4.99 -2.91
N GLY A 81 -3.04 4.59 -4.00
CA GLY A 81 -3.65 4.51 -5.31
C GLY A 81 -4.54 3.27 -5.46
N GLY A 82 -5.02 3.02 -6.68
CA GLY A 82 -5.88 1.85 -6.97
C GLY A 82 -7.30 2.21 -7.39
N GLY A 83 -7.50 3.40 -7.96
CA GLY A 83 -8.75 3.74 -8.62
C GLY A 83 -9.98 3.63 -7.70
N TRP A 84 -9.84 3.99 -6.42
CA TRP A 84 -10.91 3.95 -5.41
C TRP A 84 -11.53 2.55 -5.20
N THR A 85 -10.91 1.50 -5.75
CA THR A 85 -11.48 0.15 -5.83
C THR A 85 -10.53 -0.88 -5.26
N ILE A 86 -9.25 -0.84 -5.64
CA ILE A 86 -8.19 -1.74 -5.21
C ILE A 86 -7.14 -1.01 -4.36
N GLY A 87 -6.19 -1.76 -3.80
CA GLY A 87 -5.17 -1.23 -2.91
C GLY A 87 -5.61 -1.19 -1.45
N ASP A 88 -4.62 -1.24 -0.57
CA ASP A 88 -4.72 -1.17 0.88
C ASP A 88 -3.34 -0.79 1.48
N LEU A 89 -3.24 -0.77 2.81
CA LEU A 89 -1.99 -0.46 3.53
C LEU A 89 -0.82 -1.37 3.15
N GLU A 90 -1.06 -2.65 2.85
CA GLU A 90 0.02 -3.57 2.50
C GLU A 90 0.53 -3.33 1.08
N THR A 91 -0.38 -3.06 0.14
CA THR A 91 0.00 -2.82 -1.27
C THR A 91 0.85 -1.56 -1.48
N HIS A 92 0.99 -0.71 -0.47
CA HIS A 92 1.81 0.51 -0.55
C HIS A 92 2.79 0.61 0.61
N ASP A 93 2.99 -0.47 1.38
CA ASP A 93 3.86 -0.46 2.56
C ASP A 93 5.31 -0.15 2.20
N VAL A 94 5.86 -0.83 1.18
CA VAL A 94 7.23 -0.62 0.72
C VAL A 94 7.44 0.81 0.24
N LEU A 95 6.48 1.37 -0.49
CA LEU A 95 6.55 2.74 -1.01
C LEU A 95 6.56 3.80 0.11
N CYS A 96 5.87 3.53 1.22
CA CYS A 96 5.72 4.49 2.32
C CYS A 96 6.87 4.47 3.34
N ARG A 97 7.83 3.54 3.22
CA ARG A 97 9.02 3.49 4.09
C ARG A 97 10.12 4.41 3.54
N PHE A 98 10.24 5.62 4.11
CA PHE A 98 11.29 6.60 3.83
C PHE A 98 11.86 7.20 5.12
#